data_AF-X2B243-F1
#
_entry.id   AF-X2B243-F1
#
_cell.length_a   1.000
_cell.length_b   1.000
_cell.length_c   1.000
_cell.angle_alpha   90.00
_cell.angle_beta   90.00
_cell.angle_gamma   90.00
#
_symmetry.space_group_name_H-M   'P 1'
#
loop_
_entity.id
_entity.type
_entity.pdbx_description
1 polymer ?
#
loop_
_entity_poly.entity_id
_entity_poly.type
_entity_poly.pdbx_seq_one_letter_code
_entity_poly.pdbx_strand_id
1 'polypeptide(L)'
;IVFDCGFEDTMGMQELRSLTRQLLKAHYYNRELDDPFFFSFCNIEPDSNIWALLQKFHSNQTGQTFDGYSQLPYHFSPRNFTDIFPREDLVMLSPDAKQSMYEVRSDKVYIIGAITDKASSKPLTMSKAKRLGIPCMKLPLHLLKWKGPRKDLGLDVVLQILQMVNEGSAWEDALNHCLPQR
;
A
#
# COMPACT_ATOMS: atom_id res chain seq x y z
N ILE A 1 8.34 -2.20 1.77
CA ILE A 1 6.87 -1.96 1.77
C ILE A 1 6.15 -3.21 1.27
N VAL A 2 5.03 -3.57 1.88
CA VAL A 2 4.19 -4.68 1.44
C VAL A 2 2.79 -4.18 1.05
N PHE A 3 2.30 -4.60 -0.12
CA PHE A 3 0.90 -4.52 -0.50
C PHE A 3 0.23 -5.86 -0.22
N ASP A 4 -0.76 -5.86 0.69
CA ASP A 4 -1.53 -7.05 1.06
C ASP A 4 -2.75 -7.20 0.15
N CYS A 5 -2.67 -8.09 -0.84
CA CYS A 5 -3.70 -8.38 -1.84
C CYS A 5 -4.82 -9.30 -1.35
N GLY A 6 -4.81 -9.71 -0.08
CA GLY A 6 -5.79 -10.63 0.51
C GLY A 6 -7.17 -10.03 0.79
N PHE A 7 -7.59 -9.02 0.01
CA PHE A 7 -8.90 -8.36 0.11
C PHE A 7 -9.70 -8.46 -1.20
N GLU A 8 -9.24 -9.24 -2.18
CA GLU A 8 -9.86 -9.35 -3.51
C GLU A 8 -11.38 -9.59 -3.43
N ASP A 9 -11.82 -10.55 -2.60
CA ASP A 9 -13.23 -10.95 -2.44
C ASP A 9 -14.14 -9.84 -1.89
N THR A 10 -13.57 -8.74 -1.40
CA THR A 10 -14.35 -7.59 -0.88
C THR A 10 -14.65 -6.54 -1.95
N MET A 11 -14.15 -6.72 -3.17
CA MET A 11 -14.18 -5.74 -4.24
C MET A 11 -14.84 -6.29 -5.51
N GLY A 12 -15.63 -5.46 -6.17
CA GLY A 12 -16.11 -5.74 -7.52
C GLY A 12 -15.05 -5.48 -8.58
N MET A 13 -15.33 -5.89 -9.82
CA MET A 13 -14.38 -5.72 -10.93
C MET A 13 -14.07 -4.26 -11.29
N GLN A 14 -14.88 -3.28 -10.88
CA GLN A 14 -14.57 -1.87 -11.08
C GLN A 14 -13.56 -1.38 -10.04
N GLU A 15 -13.76 -1.75 -8.77
CA GLU A 15 -12.82 -1.52 -7.67
C GLU A 15 -11.47 -2.18 -7.97
N LEU A 16 -11.44 -3.45 -8.37
CA LEU A 16 -10.21 -4.18 -8.71
C LEU A 16 -9.41 -3.50 -9.83
N ARG A 17 -10.09 -2.96 -10.86
CA ARG A 17 -9.42 -2.17 -11.91
C ARG A 17 -8.90 -0.83 -11.40
N SER A 18 -9.55 -0.21 -10.41
CA SER A 18 -9.07 1.00 -9.76
C SER A 18 -7.84 0.69 -8.90
N LEU A 19 -7.92 -0.37 -8.09
CA LEU A 19 -6.84 -0.87 -7.24
C LEU A 19 -5.58 -1.15 -8.06
N THR A 20 -5.72 -1.96 -9.11
CA THR A 20 -4.61 -2.37 -9.98
C THR A 20 -3.87 -1.16 -10.54
N ARG A 21 -4.60 -0.11 -10.94
CA ARG A 21 -3.97 1.14 -11.40
C ARG A 21 -3.18 1.85 -10.30
N GLN A 22 -3.66 1.85 -9.06
CA GLN A 22 -2.92 2.43 -7.93
C GLN A 22 -1.67 1.60 -7.62
N LEU A 23 -1.77 0.27 -7.62
CA LEU A 23 -0.62 -0.62 -7.44
C LEU A 23 0.46 -0.40 -8.51
N LEU A 24 0.06 -0.27 -9.78
CA LEU A 24 1.01 0.01 -10.86
C LEU A 24 1.62 1.41 -10.76
N LYS A 25 0.82 2.44 -10.43
CA LYS A 25 1.36 3.78 -10.17
C LYS A 25 2.40 3.77 -9.06
N ALA A 26 2.09 3.10 -7.95
CA ALA A 26 3.02 2.89 -6.84
C ALA A 26 4.30 2.19 -7.32
N HIS A 27 4.16 1.10 -8.07
CA HIS A 27 5.29 0.34 -8.64
C HIS A 27 6.19 1.20 -9.54
N TYR A 28 5.61 1.94 -10.49
CA TYR A 28 6.40 2.75 -11.42
C TYR A 28 7.06 3.93 -10.70
N TYR A 29 6.34 4.63 -9.83
CA TYR A 29 6.91 5.70 -9.01
C TYR A 29 8.11 5.20 -8.21
N ASN A 30 7.99 4.05 -7.54
CA ASN A 30 9.08 3.49 -6.75
C ASN A 30 10.31 3.12 -7.59
N ARG A 31 10.11 2.69 -8.85
CA ARG A 31 11.22 2.36 -9.76
C ARG A 31 12.01 3.58 -10.22
N GLU A 32 11.44 4.77 -10.13
CA GLU A 32 12.07 6.03 -10.52
C GLU A 32 12.82 6.70 -9.37
N LEU A 33 12.75 6.15 -8.15
CA LEU A 33 13.47 6.65 -6.98
C LEU A 33 14.96 6.29 -7.01
N ASP A 34 15.80 7.18 -6.47
CA ASP A 34 17.24 6.94 -6.31
C ASP A 34 17.50 5.81 -5.30
N ASP A 35 16.71 5.74 -4.22
CA ASP A 35 16.71 4.65 -3.23
C ASP A 35 15.31 4.02 -3.12
N PRO A 36 14.99 3.03 -3.98
CA PRO A 36 13.67 2.45 -4.07
C PRO A 36 13.38 1.51 -2.89
N PHE A 37 12.17 1.56 -2.35
CA PHE A 37 11.75 0.54 -1.38
C PHE A 37 11.72 -0.84 -2.05
N PHE A 38 12.09 -1.88 -1.29
CA PHE A 38 11.73 -3.24 -1.67
C PHE A 38 10.21 -3.43 -1.56
N PHE A 39 9.57 -3.83 -2.66
CA PHE A 39 8.14 -4.08 -2.73
C PHE A 39 7.82 -5.55 -2.63
N SER A 40 6.84 -5.90 -1.80
CA SER A 40 6.21 -7.21 -1.86
C SER A 40 4.71 -7.10 -2.01
N PHE A 41 4.16 -7.74 -3.04
CA PHE A 41 2.73 -7.99 -3.19
C PHE A 41 2.47 -9.38 -2.61
N CYS A 42 1.86 -9.43 -1.42
CA CYS A 42 1.58 -10.68 -0.71
C CYS A 42 0.11 -11.06 -0.85
N ASN A 43 -0.24 -12.32 -0.57
CA ASN A 43 -1.59 -12.86 -0.77
C ASN A 43 -2.11 -12.58 -2.20
N ILE A 44 -1.25 -12.70 -3.21
CA ILE A 44 -1.62 -12.55 -4.63
C ILE A 44 -1.44 -13.90 -5.33
N GLU A 45 -2.57 -14.54 -5.64
CA GLU A 45 -2.58 -15.84 -6.28
C GLU A 45 -2.33 -15.75 -7.79
N PRO A 46 -1.68 -16.75 -8.41
CA PRO A 46 -1.45 -16.80 -9.86
C PRO A 46 -2.70 -16.72 -10.74
N ASP A 47 -3.86 -17.11 -10.20
CA ASP A 47 -5.15 -17.13 -10.88
C ASP A 47 -6.11 -16.03 -10.39
N SER A 48 -5.62 -15.12 -9.54
CA SER A 48 -6.42 -14.02 -8.98
C SER A 48 -6.73 -12.94 -10.04
N ASN A 49 -7.85 -12.23 -9.86
CA ASN A 49 -8.21 -11.13 -10.75
C ASN A 49 -7.20 -9.98 -10.64
N ILE A 50 -6.66 -9.72 -9.44
CA ILE A 50 -5.61 -8.71 -9.25
C ILE A 50 -4.38 -9.07 -10.10
N TRP A 51 -3.93 -10.33 -10.07
CA TRP A 51 -2.78 -10.77 -10.88
C TRP A 51 -3.05 -10.63 -12.38
N ALA A 52 -4.20 -11.12 -12.86
CA ALA A 52 -4.57 -11.02 -14.27
C ALA A 52 -4.64 -9.56 -14.75
N LEU A 53 -5.19 -8.65 -13.93
CA LEU A 53 -5.26 -7.23 -14.24
C LEU A 53 -3.89 -6.56 -14.20
N LEU A 54 -3.01 -6.90 -13.25
CA LEU A 54 -1.64 -6.40 -13.18
C LEU A 54 -0.87 -6.75 -14.46
N GLN A 55 -0.89 -8.03 -14.86
CA GLN A 55 -0.22 -8.49 -16.09
C GLN A 55 -0.75 -7.75 -17.33
N LYS A 56 -2.09 -7.65 -17.45
CA LYS A 56 -2.72 -6.96 -18.58
C LYS A 56 -2.38 -5.47 -18.63
N PHE A 57 -2.50 -4.75 -17.52
CA PHE A 57 -2.28 -3.31 -17.49
C PHE A 57 -0.80 -2.96 -17.63
N HIS A 58 0.09 -3.74 -17.03
CA HIS A 58 1.53 -3.60 -17.23
C HIS A 58 1.90 -3.81 -18.70
N SER A 59 1.46 -4.92 -19.30
CA SER A 59 1.72 -5.23 -20.72
C SER A 59 1.20 -4.17 -21.68
N ASN A 60 0.00 -3.64 -21.44
CA ASN A 60 -0.53 -2.54 -22.25
C ASN A 60 0.32 -1.26 -22.19
N GLN A 61 1.04 -1.03 -21.09
CA GLN A 61 1.82 0.18 -20.88
C GLN A 61 3.28 0.04 -21.31
N THR A 62 3.89 -1.14 -21.12
CA THR A 62 5.33 -1.37 -21.34
C THR A 62 5.64 -2.32 -22.50
N GLY A 63 4.64 -3.04 -23.01
CA GLY A 63 4.86 -4.16 -23.94
C GLY A 63 5.42 -5.43 -23.28
N GLN A 64 5.57 -5.44 -21.95
CA GLN A 64 6.17 -6.54 -21.18
C GLN A 64 5.19 -7.06 -20.12
N THR A 65 5.34 -8.33 -19.73
CA THR A 65 4.64 -8.89 -18.55
C THR A 65 5.61 -8.97 -17.39
N PHE A 66 5.12 -8.97 -16.14
CA PHE A 66 5.99 -9.30 -15.02
C PHE A 66 6.54 -10.72 -15.19
N ASP A 67 7.85 -10.81 -15.17
CA ASP A 67 8.68 -11.97 -15.46
C ASP A 67 8.98 -12.73 -14.17
N GLY A 68 7.94 -13.41 -13.68
CA GLY A 68 8.01 -14.27 -12.50
C GLY A 68 7.73 -13.57 -11.17
N TYR A 69 7.77 -14.37 -10.10
CA TYR A 69 7.34 -13.94 -8.77
C TYR A 69 8.42 -13.14 -8.01
N SER A 70 9.69 -13.12 -8.45
CA SER A 70 10.75 -12.47 -7.67
C SER A 70 11.81 -11.83 -8.55
N GLN A 71 11.81 -10.49 -8.61
CA GLN A 71 12.87 -9.70 -9.23
C GLN A 71 13.11 -8.43 -8.45
N LEU A 72 14.33 -8.14 -8.01
CA LEU A 72 14.59 -6.86 -7.35
C LEU A 72 14.22 -5.68 -8.27
N PRO A 73 13.51 -4.64 -7.77
CA PRO A 73 13.16 -4.38 -6.37
C PRO A 73 11.74 -4.82 -5.94
N TYR A 74 11.10 -5.78 -6.63
CA TYR A 74 9.73 -6.25 -6.33
C TYR A 74 9.58 -7.78 -6.18
N HIS A 75 8.60 -8.20 -5.39
CA HIS A 75 8.30 -9.61 -5.13
C HIS A 75 6.79 -9.83 -5.12
N PHE A 76 6.29 -10.73 -5.94
CA PHE A 76 4.93 -11.24 -5.85
C PHE A 76 4.94 -12.54 -5.04
N SER A 77 3.96 -12.76 -4.18
CA SER A 77 3.87 -13.99 -3.39
C SER A 77 2.41 -14.35 -3.10
N PRO A 78 2.00 -15.60 -3.31
CA PRO A 78 0.71 -16.09 -2.81
C PRO A 78 0.69 -16.20 -1.28
N ARG A 79 1.87 -16.29 -0.64
CA ARG A 79 1.99 -16.45 0.81
C ARG A 79 1.55 -15.21 1.57
N ASN A 80 1.16 -15.40 2.84
CA ASN A 80 0.90 -14.31 3.75
C ASN A 80 2.22 -13.59 4.09
N PHE A 81 2.16 -12.27 4.25
CA PHE A 81 3.33 -11.49 4.65
C PHE A 81 3.89 -11.92 6.02
N THR A 82 3.08 -12.50 6.91
CA THR A 82 3.56 -13.07 8.19
C THR A 82 4.42 -14.33 8.03
N ASP A 83 4.36 -14.98 6.87
CA ASP A 83 5.16 -16.18 6.56
C ASP A 83 6.46 -15.83 5.83
N ILE A 84 6.60 -14.56 5.43
CA ILE A 84 7.73 -14.04 4.64
C ILE A 84 8.62 -13.13 5.50
N PHE A 85 8.01 -12.30 6.35
CA PHE A 85 8.72 -11.31 7.16
C PHE A 85 8.58 -11.59 8.66
N PRO A 86 9.60 -11.27 9.48
CA PRO A 86 9.53 -11.39 10.94
C PRO A 86 8.38 -10.57 11.50
N ARG A 87 7.60 -11.16 12.43
CA ARG A 87 6.35 -10.55 12.91
C ARG A 87 6.60 -9.24 13.66
N GLU A 88 7.71 -9.17 14.39
CA GLU A 88 8.19 -8.03 15.17
C GLU A 88 8.52 -6.80 14.31
N ASP A 89 8.73 -6.99 13.01
CA ASP A 89 9.03 -5.90 12.07
C ASP A 89 7.78 -5.38 11.37
N LEU A 90 6.66 -6.09 11.46
CA LEU A 90 5.44 -5.75 10.75
C LEU A 90 4.68 -4.59 11.40
N VAL A 91 4.28 -3.61 10.58
CA VAL A 91 3.37 -2.53 10.98
C VAL A 91 2.28 -2.38 9.93
N MET A 92 1.03 -2.66 10.28
CA MET A 92 -0.10 -2.47 9.37
C MET A 92 -0.59 -1.03 9.38
N LEU A 93 -0.67 -0.42 8.20
CA LEU A 93 -1.23 0.91 8.01
C LEU A 93 -2.74 0.83 7.79
N SER A 94 -3.49 1.58 8.59
CA SER A 94 -4.95 1.62 8.52
C SER A 94 -5.47 2.99 8.94
N PRO A 95 -6.43 3.61 8.22
CA PRO A 95 -7.03 4.88 8.64
C PRO A 95 -7.79 4.76 9.97
N ASP A 96 -8.25 3.55 10.32
CA ASP A 96 -9.01 3.26 11.54
C ASP A 96 -8.13 3.08 12.79
N ALA A 97 -6.80 3.07 12.63
CA ALA A 97 -5.90 2.88 13.75
C ALA A 97 -5.99 4.01 14.79
N LYS A 98 -5.76 3.65 16.06
CA LYS A 98 -5.77 4.62 17.17
C LYS A 98 -4.50 5.46 17.18
N GLN A 99 -3.35 4.81 17.01
CA GLN A 99 -2.04 5.44 17.07
C GLN A 99 -1.65 6.04 15.72
N SER A 100 -1.19 7.28 15.73
CA SER A 100 -0.58 7.93 14.56
C SER A 100 0.89 7.55 14.44
N MET A 101 1.36 7.38 13.22
CA MET A 101 2.75 7.15 12.88
C MET A 101 3.47 8.50 12.75
N TYR A 102 4.62 8.66 13.42
CA TYR A 102 5.42 9.90 13.39
C TYR A 102 6.87 9.68 12.93
N GLU A 103 7.25 8.44 12.62
CA GLU A 103 8.55 8.10 12.05
C GLU A 103 8.40 6.96 11.05
N VAL A 104 9.13 7.02 9.94
CA VAL A 104 9.36 5.89 9.03
C VAL A 104 10.72 5.31 9.39
N ARG A 105 10.75 4.03 9.77
CA ARG A 105 11.96 3.33 10.20
C ARG A 105 12.36 2.31 9.15
N SER A 106 13.65 2.22 8.85
CA SER A 106 14.21 1.27 7.89
C SER A 106 14.21 -0.19 8.38
N ASP A 107 14.12 -0.40 9.70
CA ASP A 107 14.03 -1.73 10.33
C ASP A 107 12.59 -2.27 10.39
N LYS A 108 11.61 -1.59 9.79
CA LYS A 108 10.20 -2.00 9.79
C LYS A 108 9.66 -2.31 8.39
N VAL A 109 8.69 -3.22 8.38
CA VAL A 109 7.96 -3.66 7.20
C VAL A 109 6.54 -3.11 7.28
N TYR A 110 6.29 -2.02 6.55
CA TYR A 110 4.97 -1.39 6.49
C TYR A 110 4.04 -2.14 5.53
N ILE A 111 2.89 -2.58 6.04
CA ILE A 111 1.84 -3.30 5.31
C ILE A 111 0.72 -2.33 4.94
N ILE A 112 0.48 -2.18 3.65
CA ILE A 112 -0.62 -1.40 3.08
C ILE A 112 -1.65 -2.39 2.54
N GLY A 113 -2.91 -2.29 2.99
CA GLY A 113 -3.98 -3.11 2.43
C GLY A 113 -4.26 -2.74 0.98
N ALA A 114 -4.16 -3.70 0.06
CA ALA A 114 -4.54 -3.52 -1.34
C ALA A 114 -6.05 -3.62 -1.49
N ILE A 115 -6.73 -2.53 -1.12
CA ILE A 115 -8.19 -2.40 -1.15
C ILE A 115 -8.56 -0.98 -1.59
N THR A 116 -9.63 -0.84 -2.39
CA THR A 116 -10.23 0.46 -2.68
C THR A 116 -11.59 0.55 -2.03
N ASP A 117 -11.66 1.25 -0.91
CA ASP A 117 -12.85 1.25 -0.06
C ASP A 117 -13.82 2.38 -0.41
N LYS A 118 -14.46 2.29 -1.58
CA LYS A 118 -15.44 3.31 -1.99
C LYS A 118 -16.80 3.17 -1.29
N ALA A 119 -17.05 2.09 -0.54
CA ALA A 119 -18.40 1.76 -0.08
C ALA A 119 -18.52 1.00 1.26
N SER A 120 -17.44 0.47 1.85
CA SER A 120 -17.51 -0.29 3.10
C SER A 120 -17.23 0.62 4.31
N SER A 121 -18.08 0.56 5.32
CA SER A 121 -17.84 1.20 6.62
C SER A 121 -17.04 0.32 7.58
N LYS A 122 -16.52 -0.82 7.10
CA LYS A 122 -15.87 -1.83 7.95
C LYS A 122 -14.36 -1.59 8.03
N PRO A 123 -13.76 -1.60 9.23
CA PRO A 123 -12.32 -1.38 9.41
C PRO A 123 -11.51 -2.65 9.08
N LEU A 124 -11.46 -3.03 7.80
CA LEU A 124 -10.95 -4.32 7.33
C LEU A 124 -9.47 -4.53 7.66
N THR A 125 -8.61 -3.55 7.37
CA THR A 125 -7.16 -3.61 7.63
C THR A 125 -6.87 -3.62 9.13
N MET A 126 -7.47 -2.71 9.91
CA MET A 126 -7.33 -2.73 11.38
C MET A 126 -7.81 -4.05 12.00
N SER A 127 -8.92 -4.62 11.50
CA SER A 127 -9.43 -5.92 11.96
C SER A 127 -8.46 -7.07 11.63
N LYS A 128 -7.82 -7.04 10.45
CA LYS A 128 -6.77 -8.00 10.08
C LYS A 128 -5.54 -7.85 10.97
N ALA A 129 -5.06 -6.63 11.21
CA ALA A 129 -3.94 -6.37 12.12
C ALA A 129 -4.21 -6.91 13.53
N LYS A 130 -5.40 -6.64 14.07
CA LYS A 130 -5.83 -7.14 15.40
C LYS A 130 -5.85 -8.66 15.46
N ARG A 131 -6.40 -9.34 14.44
CA ARG A 131 -6.42 -10.81 14.37
C ARG A 131 -5.01 -11.40 14.29
N LEU A 132 -4.11 -10.74 13.58
CA LEU A 132 -2.71 -11.13 13.47
C LEU A 132 -1.87 -10.64 14.66
N GLY A 133 -2.42 -9.89 15.62
CA GLY A 133 -1.66 -9.39 16.77
C GLY A 133 -0.43 -8.56 16.38
N ILE A 134 -0.49 -7.83 15.26
CA ILE A 134 0.61 -6.95 14.80
C ILE A 134 0.28 -5.48 15.09
N PRO A 135 1.29 -4.61 15.32
CA PRO A 135 1.10 -3.17 15.43
C PRO A 135 0.30 -2.60 14.27
N CYS A 136 -0.59 -1.65 14.57
CA CYS A 136 -1.40 -0.97 13.58
C CYS A 136 -1.39 0.54 13.82
N MET A 137 -1.02 1.30 12.79
CA MET A 137 -0.86 2.76 12.86
C MET A 137 -1.58 3.44 11.70
N LYS A 138 -1.94 4.71 11.87
CA LYS A 138 -2.47 5.58 10.81
C LYS A 138 -1.47 6.67 10.46
N LEU A 139 -1.57 7.22 9.25
CA LEU A 139 -0.85 8.44 8.92
C LEU A 139 -1.37 9.61 9.77
N PRO A 140 -0.53 10.59 10.13
CA PRO A 140 -0.88 11.70 11.01
C PRO A 140 -1.66 12.80 10.24
N LEU A 141 -2.78 12.45 9.60
CA LEU A 141 -3.56 13.37 8.76
C LEU A 141 -4.14 14.58 9.51
N HIS A 142 -4.19 14.53 10.85
CA HIS A 142 -4.58 15.64 11.70
C HIS A 142 -3.61 16.83 11.65
N LEU A 143 -2.39 16.62 11.14
CA LEU A 143 -1.42 17.70 10.91
C LEU A 143 -1.82 18.61 9.73
N LEU A 144 -2.71 18.14 8.86
CA LEU A 144 -3.26 18.95 7.79
C LEU A 144 -4.34 19.89 8.34
N LYS A 145 -4.36 21.13 7.85
CA LYS A 145 -5.49 22.08 8.04
C LYS A 145 -6.71 21.71 7.17
N TRP A 146 -6.97 20.42 7.00
CA TRP A 146 -7.93 19.85 6.07
C TRP A 146 -9.37 20.04 6.56
N LYS A 147 -10.29 20.46 5.66
CA LYS A 147 -11.73 20.63 5.93
C LYS A 147 -12.65 19.75 5.05
N GLY A 148 -12.10 18.74 4.38
CA GLY A 148 -12.84 17.85 3.48
C GLY A 148 -13.28 16.51 4.12
N PRO A 149 -14.19 15.76 3.49
CA PRO A 149 -14.77 14.54 4.06
C PRO A 149 -13.90 13.27 3.89
N ARG A 150 -12.85 13.27 3.06
CA ARG A 150 -12.13 12.02 2.75
C ARG A 150 -10.97 11.75 3.70
N LYS A 151 -11.01 10.58 4.34
CA LYS A 151 -9.93 10.01 5.15
C LYS A 151 -9.13 8.93 4.40
N ASP A 152 -9.63 8.49 3.26
CA ASP A 152 -9.07 7.36 2.51
C ASP A 152 -8.16 7.88 1.39
N LEU A 153 -6.90 7.47 1.47
CA LEU A 153 -5.86 7.83 0.52
C LEU A 153 -5.67 6.70 -0.50
N GLY A 154 -5.31 7.07 -1.73
CA GLY A 154 -4.85 6.10 -2.72
C GLY A 154 -3.56 5.41 -2.26
N LEU A 155 -3.37 4.14 -2.63
CA LEU A 155 -2.19 3.37 -2.23
C LEU A 155 -0.89 4.01 -2.74
N ASP A 156 -0.91 4.56 -3.95
CA ASP A 156 0.18 5.30 -4.56
C ASP A 156 0.52 6.58 -3.78
N VAL A 157 -0.49 7.24 -3.20
CA VAL A 157 -0.32 8.46 -2.38
C VAL A 157 0.28 8.10 -1.02
N VAL A 158 -0.21 7.03 -0.38
CA VAL A 158 0.38 6.55 0.89
C VAL A 158 1.86 6.25 0.71
N LEU A 159 2.23 5.57 -0.38
CA LEU A 159 3.62 5.30 -0.70
C LEU A 159 4.45 6.58 -0.85
N GLN A 160 3.98 7.55 -1.64
CA GLN A 160 4.70 8.81 -1.85
C GLN A 160 4.95 9.56 -0.53
N ILE A 161 3.95 9.58 0.37
CA ILE A 161 4.11 10.19 1.70
C ILE A 161 5.20 9.46 2.49
N LEU A 162 5.17 8.12 2.51
CA LEU A 162 6.17 7.33 3.23
C LEU A 162 7.57 7.55 2.66
N GLN A 163 7.71 7.67 1.34
CA GLN A 163 8.98 7.96 0.68
C GLN A 163 9.54 9.31 1.11
N MET A 164 8.76 10.38 0.98
CA MET A 164 9.23 11.72 1.34
C MET A 164 9.68 11.81 2.81
N VAL A 165 8.94 11.16 3.71
CA VAL A 165 9.31 11.11 5.14
C VAL A 165 10.56 10.26 5.37
N ASN A 166 10.71 9.14 4.65
CA ASN A 166 11.92 8.31 4.69
C ASN A 166 13.16 9.08 4.22
N GLU A 167 13.00 10.00 3.27
CA GLU A 167 14.04 10.91 2.78
C GLU A 167 14.32 12.10 3.73
N GLY A 168 13.59 12.21 4.84
CA GLY A 168 13.81 13.23 5.87
C GLY A 168 12.87 14.43 5.81
N SER A 169 11.84 14.40 4.95
CA SER A 169 10.81 15.46 4.96
C SER A 169 9.99 15.41 6.24
N ALA A 170 9.56 16.57 6.74
CA ALA A 170 8.58 16.62 7.82
C ALA A 170 7.22 16.06 7.33
N TRP A 171 6.47 15.44 8.24
CA TRP A 171 5.15 14.88 7.91
C TRP A 171 4.19 15.91 7.32
N GLU A 172 4.17 17.14 7.85
CA GLU A 172 3.33 18.22 7.32
C GLU A 172 3.66 18.54 5.86
N ASP A 173 4.95 18.61 5.52
CA ASP A 173 5.40 18.92 4.17
C ASP A 173 5.06 17.79 3.19
N ALA A 174 5.35 16.54 3.58
CA ALA A 174 5.02 15.36 2.78
C ALA A 174 3.50 15.27 2.53
N LEU A 175 2.69 15.47 3.58
CA LEU A 175 1.23 15.45 3.46
C LEU A 175 0.70 16.59 2.58
N ASN A 176 1.21 17.82 2.73
CA ASN A 176 0.81 18.97 1.91
C ASN A 176 1.25 18.85 0.44
N HIS A 177 2.35 18.15 0.18
CA HIS A 177 2.84 17.91 -1.17
C HIS A 177 2.02 16.82 -1.89
N CYS A 178 1.78 15.68 -1.24
CA CYS A 178 1.13 14.53 -1.87
C CYS A 178 -0.40 14.65 -1.95
N LEU A 179 -1.01 15.52 -1.15
CA LEU A 179 -2.46 15.64 -1.07
C LEU A 179 -2.96 16.94 -1.73
N PRO A 180 -4.10 16.90 -2.44
CA PRO A 180 -4.63 18.07 -3.10
C PRO A 180 -5.05 19.13 -2.07
N GLN A 181 -4.52 20.35 -2.22
CA GLN A 181 -4.97 21.52 -1.47
C GLN A 181 -6.30 22.00 -2.07
N ARG A 182 -7.43 21.57 -1.52
CA ARG A 182 -8.77 22.02 -1.92
C ARG A 182 -9.51 22.63 -0.75
#